data_AF-A0AAD7W236-F1
#
_entry.id   AF-A0AAD7W236-F1
#
_cell.length_a   1.000
_cell.length_b   1.000
_cell.length_c   1.000
_cell.angle_alpha   90.00
_cell.angle_beta   90.00
_cell.angle_gamma   90.00
#
_symmetry.space_group_name_H-M   'P 1'
#
loop_
_entity.id
_entity.type
_entity.pdbx_description
1 polymer ?
#
loop_
_entity_poly.entity_id
_entity_poly.type
_entity_poly.pdbx_seq_one_letter_code
_entity_poly.pdbx_strand_id
1 'polypeptide(L)'
;MPKIKPETKVLIIKNLKSKSPAEVADIFNVSKRQVERIRKRYQETGDVHDRPRSGRPHKTTAREDSLLSRSGCLSPVCRHTGAILLQELVELVSSSVDKREEILKFNCNCTRVDVSHSEKAFSSVSFF
;
A
#
# COMPACT_ATOMS: atom_id res chain seq x y z
N MET A 1 -9.99 -5.90 26.20
CA MET A 1 -8.79 -5.23 26.73
C MET A 1 -8.27 -4.25 25.68
N PRO A 2 -7.86 -3.03 26.08
CA PRO A 2 -7.34 -2.02 25.16
C PRO A 2 -5.98 -2.41 24.58
N LYS A 3 -5.68 -1.92 23.36
CA LYS A 3 -4.42 -2.18 22.66
C LYS A 3 -3.32 -1.25 23.18
N ILE A 4 -2.21 -1.83 23.63
CA ILE A 4 -1.06 -1.08 24.14
C ILE A 4 -0.30 -0.46 22.95
N LYS A 5 -0.09 0.85 23.00
CA LYS A 5 0.68 1.61 22.00
C LYS A 5 2.17 1.21 22.04
N PRO A 6 2.90 1.30 20.91
CA PRO A 6 4.32 0.92 20.86
C PRO A 6 5.18 1.73 21.83
N GLU A 7 4.91 3.03 21.99
CA GLU A 7 5.59 3.92 22.95
C GLU A 7 5.53 3.37 24.38
N THR A 8 4.35 2.93 24.83
CA THR A 8 4.16 2.35 26.16
C THR A 8 4.95 1.05 26.33
N LYS A 9 5.01 0.21 25.29
CA LYS A 9 5.81 -1.02 25.34
C LYS A 9 7.31 -0.73 25.47
N VAL A 10 7.82 0.33 24.83
CA VAL A 10 9.22 0.78 25.01
C VAL A 10 9.47 1.14 26.48
N LEU A 11 8.56 1.88 27.11
CA LEU A 11 8.67 2.25 28.52
C LEU A 11 8.63 1.01 29.44
N ILE A 12 7.77 0.04 29.15
CA ILE A 12 7.71 -1.24 29.87
C ILE A 12 9.06 -1.96 29.79
N ILE A 13 9.65 -2.08 28.59
CA ILE A 13 10.95 -2.74 28.39
C ILE A 13 12.08 -1.99 29.11
N LYS A 14 12.07 -0.65 29.10
CA LYS A 14 13.04 0.16 29.85
C LYS A 14 12.94 -0.09 31.36
N ASN A 15 11.73 -0.11 31.93
CA ASN A 15 11.51 -0.35 33.37
C ASN A 15 11.83 -1.78 33.79
N LEU A 16 11.66 -2.77 32.91
CA LEU A 16 12.02 -4.17 33.18
C LEU A 16 13.52 -4.41 33.39
N LYS A 17 14.38 -3.42 33.08
CA LYS A 17 15.82 -3.51 33.39
C LYS A 17 16.12 -3.28 34.87
N SER A 18 15.27 -2.54 35.59
CA SER A 18 15.50 -2.14 36.98
C SER A 18 14.46 -2.68 37.96
N LYS A 19 13.24 -2.99 37.48
CA LYS A 19 12.11 -3.40 38.33
C LYS A 19 11.63 -4.81 38.02
N SER A 20 10.94 -5.41 38.99
CA SER A 20 10.29 -6.70 38.82
C SER A 20 9.10 -6.61 37.85
N PRO A 21 8.76 -7.69 37.11
CA PRO A 21 7.64 -7.66 36.17
C PRO A 21 6.28 -7.43 36.84
N ALA A 22 6.15 -7.72 38.15
CA ALA A 22 4.95 -7.43 38.94
C ALA A 22 4.82 -5.92 39.19
N GLU A 23 5.87 -5.25 39.66
CA GLU A 23 5.86 -3.80 39.85
C GLU A 23 5.58 -3.05 38.54
N VAL A 24 6.17 -3.52 37.43
CA VAL A 24 5.91 -2.93 36.10
C VAL A 24 4.45 -3.12 35.68
N ALA A 25 3.84 -4.26 36.01
CA ALA A 25 2.43 -4.51 35.74
C ALA A 25 1.54 -3.50 36.48
N ASP A 26 1.84 -3.24 37.76
CA ASP A 26 1.11 -2.29 38.59
C ASP A 26 1.27 -0.84 38.10
N ILE A 27 2.50 -0.43 37.75
CA ILE A 27 2.79 0.93 37.23
C ILE A 27 2.01 1.22 35.94
N PHE A 28 1.97 0.27 35.01
CA PHE A 28 1.36 0.46 33.70
C PHE A 28 -0.11 0.00 33.63
N ASN A 29 -0.68 -0.48 34.75
CA ASN A 29 -2.03 -1.05 34.82
C ASN A 29 -2.28 -2.13 33.76
N VAL A 30 -1.29 -3.00 33.55
CA VAL A 30 -1.34 -4.12 32.59
C VAL A 30 -1.19 -5.43 33.34
N SER A 31 -1.67 -6.52 32.77
CA SER A 31 -1.45 -7.83 33.40
C SER A 31 0.03 -8.23 33.37
N LYS A 32 0.52 -8.88 34.42
CA LYS A 32 1.87 -9.47 34.47
C LYS A 32 2.17 -10.34 33.24
N ARG A 33 1.18 -11.13 32.79
CA ARG A 33 1.27 -11.97 31.59
C ARG A 33 1.53 -11.15 30.31
N GLN A 34 0.96 -9.95 30.19
CA GLN A 34 1.26 -9.06 29.05
C GLN A 34 2.69 -8.52 29.12
N VAL A 35 3.16 -8.13 30.30
CA VAL A 35 4.55 -7.68 30.51
C VAL A 35 5.54 -8.77 30.11
N GLU A 36 5.33 -10.00 30.57
CA GLU A 36 6.17 -11.14 30.21
C GLU A 36 6.15 -11.46 28.72
N ARG A 37 4.97 -11.40 28.07
CA ARG A 37 4.85 -11.57 26.61
C ARG A 37 5.61 -10.49 25.83
N ILE A 38 5.56 -9.24 26.28
CA ILE A 38 6.31 -8.13 25.66
C ILE A 38 7.81 -8.38 25.82
N ARG A 39 8.26 -8.73 27.04
CA ARG A 39 9.67 -9.05 27.31
C ARG A 39 10.18 -10.16 26.41
N LYS A 40 9.45 -11.30 26.36
CA LYS A 40 9.85 -12.46 25.57
C LYS A 40 9.95 -12.12 24.08
N ARG A 41 8.93 -11.44 23.53
CA ARG A 41 8.96 -11.01 22.12
C ARG A 41 10.13 -10.07 21.83
N TYR A 42 10.39 -9.11 22.72
CA TYR A 42 11.50 -8.19 22.52
C TYR A 42 12.85 -8.91 22.56
N GLN A 43 13.02 -9.94 23.41
CA GLN A 43 14.21 -10.77 23.42
C GLN A 43 14.37 -11.60 22.14
N GLU A 44 13.27 -12.06 21.54
CA GLU A 44 13.27 -12.87 20.31
C GLU A 44 13.50 -12.03 19.05
N THR A 45 12.85 -10.87 18.93
CA THR A 45 12.82 -10.06 17.70
C THR A 45 13.68 -8.80 17.77
N GLY A 46 13.92 -8.26 18.97
CA GLY A 46 14.52 -6.94 19.17
C GLY A 46 13.57 -5.76 18.85
N ASP A 47 12.34 -6.05 18.45
CA ASP A 47 11.35 -5.05 18.04
C ASP A 47 10.16 -4.99 19.01
N VAL A 48 9.60 -3.79 19.13
CA VAL A 48 8.47 -3.43 19.99
C VAL A 48 7.16 -3.36 19.19
N HIS A 49 7.24 -3.20 17.87
CA HIS A 49 6.08 -3.14 17.00
C HIS A 49 5.34 -4.49 16.93
N ASP A 50 4.07 -4.43 16.57
CA ASP A 50 3.31 -5.65 16.30
C ASP A 50 3.75 -6.23 14.96
N ARG A 51 3.91 -7.56 14.91
CA ARG A 51 4.15 -8.25 13.64
C ARG A 51 2.99 -7.95 12.67
N PRO A 52 3.28 -7.68 11.38
CA PRO A 52 2.24 -7.62 10.38
C PRO A 52 1.43 -8.92 10.43
N ARG A 53 0.10 -8.79 10.47
CA ARG A 53 -0.77 -9.95 10.44
C ARG A 53 -0.71 -10.53 9.04
N SER A 54 -0.48 -11.83 8.94
CA SER A 54 -0.75 -12.54 7.69
C SER A 54 -2.25 -12.45 7.43
N GLY A 55 -2.62 -11.94 6.26
CA GLY A 55 -4.01 -11.93 5.80
C GLY A 55 -4.46 -13.33 5.39
N ARG A 56 -5.72 -13.42 4.97
CA ARG A 56 -6.22 -14.59 4.25
C ARG A 56 -5.50 -14.67 2.90
N PRO A 57 -4.99 -15.84 2.48
CA PRO A 57 -4.44 -15.97 1.14
C PRO A 57 -5.51 -15.66 0.09
N HIS A 58 -5.09 -15.03 -1.01
CA HIS A 58 -5.97 -14.78 -2.14
C HIS A 58 -6.35 -16.10 -2.82
N LYS A 59 -7.57 -16.15 -3.38
CA LYS A 59 -8.03 -17.32 -4.13
C LYS A 59 -7.31 -17.48 -5.47
N THR A 60 -6.96 -16.34 -6.05
CA THR A 60 -6.27 -16.23 -7.32
C THR A 60 -4.78 -16.09 -7.10
N THR A 61 -4.01 -16.55 -8.08
CA THR A 61 -2.57 -16.30 -8.15
C THR A 61 -2.30 -14.93 -8.77
N ALA A 62 -1.13 -14.36 -8.50
CA ALA A 62 -0.73 -13.07 -9.10
C ALA A 62 -0.74 -13.09 -10.64
N ARG A 63 -0.50 -14.27 -11.25
CA ARG A 63 -0.60 -14.47 -12.69
C ARG A 63 -2.04 -14.40 -13.18
N GLU A 64 -2.97 -15.06 -12.48
CA GLU A 64 -4.39 -15.03 -12.82
C GLU A 64 -4.97 -13.63 -12.68
N ASP A 65 -4.63 -12.91 -11.60
CA ASP A 65 -5.04 -11.52 -11.42
C ASP A 65 -4.52 -10.60 -12.54
N SER A 66 -3.28 -10.85 -12.99
CA SER A 66 -2.70 -10.12 -14.13
C SER A 66 -3.44 -10.41 -15.44
N LEU A 67 -3.86 -11.66 -15.65
CA LEU A 67 -4.65 -12.04 -16.84
C LEU A 67 -6.06 -11.45 -16.78
N LEU A 68 -6.72 -11.50 -15.62
CA LEU A 68 -8.05 -10.90 -15.39
C LEU A 68 -8.01 -9.38 -15.56
N SER A 69 -6.96 -8.71 -15.07
CA SER A 69 -6.79 -7.26 -15.24
C SER A 69 -6.62 -6.89 -16.71
N ARG A 70 -5.86 -7.69 -17.48
CA ARG A 70 -5.69 -7.50 -18.92
C ARG A 70 -6.97 -7.78 -19.70
N SER A 71 -7.68 -8.86 -19.39
CA SER A 71 -8.90 -9.23 -20.11
C SER A 71 -10.08 -8.31 -19.79
N GLY A 72 -10.15 -7.75 -18.57
CA GLY A 72 -11.14 -6.72 -18.21
C GLY A 72 -11.05 -5.47 -19.09
N CYS A 73 -9.84 -5.01 -19.41
CA CYS A 73 -9.59 -3.90 -20.34
C CYS A 73 -9.89 -4.23 -21.81
N LEU A 74 -10.06 -5.51 -22.15
CA LEU A 74 -10.34 -5.97 -23.52
C LEU A 74 -11.83 -6.23 -23.76
N SER A 75 -12.68 -6.10 -22.73
CA SER A 75 -14.12 -6.32 -22.86
C SER A 75 -14.82 -5.22 -23.69
N PRO A 76 -15.92 -5.53 -24.40
CA PRO A 76 -16.55 -4.60 -25.36
C PRO A 76 -17.21 -3.40 -24.70
N VAL A 77 -17.49 -3.46 -23.39
CA VAL A 77 -18.18 -2.42 -22.64
C VAL A 77 -17.38 -1.11 -22.64
N CYS A 78 -16.05 -1.17 -22.67
CA CYS A 78 -15.18 0.00 -22.81
C CYS A 78 -14.95 0.43 -24.28
N ARG A 79 -15.29 -0.41 -25.27
CA ARG A 79 -15.08 -0.11 -26.70
C ARG A 79 -16.27 0.60 -27.34
N HIS A 80 -17.49 0.40 -26.83
CA HIS A 80 -18.69 0.94 -27.48
C HIS A 80 -18.86 2.45 -27.35
N THR A 81 -18.31 3.11 -26.32
CA THR A 81 -18.41 4.58 -26.22
C THR A 81 -17.42 5.33 -27.11
N GLY A 82 -16.36 4.68 -27.62
CA GLY A 82 -15.40 5.30 -28.54
C GLY A 82 -15.68 5.05 -30.03
N ALA A 83 -16.35 3.95 -30.37
CA ALA A 83 -16.60 3.58 -31.76
C ALA A 83 -17.85 4.25 -32.36
N ILE A 84 -18.82 4.68 -31.53
CA ILE A 84 -20.05 5.31 -32.02
C ILE A 84 -19.80 6.76 -32.48
N LEU A 85 -18.82 7.48 -31.90
CA LEU A 85 -18.56 8.89 -32.21
C LEU A 85 -17.58 9.13 -33.38
N LEU A 86 -17.05 8.08 -34.01
CA LEU A 86 -16.12 8.22 -35.15
C LEU A 86 -16.76 7.98 -36.51
N GLN A 87 -18.02 7.56 -36.59
CA GLN A 87 -18.75 7.55 -37.87
C GLN A 87 -19.36 8.91 -38.21
N GLU A 88 -19.69 9.72 -37.22
CA GLU A 88 -20.33 11.03 -37.45
C GLU A 88 -19.32 12.16 -37.78
N LEU A 89 -18.04 12.02 -37.40
CA LEU A 89 -17.00 13.03 -37.67
C LEU A 89 -16.27 12.87 -39.00
N VAL A 90 -16.40 11.74 -39.69
CA VAL A 90 -15.75 11.55 -41.01
C VAL A 90 -16.57 12.22 -42.13
N GLU A 91 -17.87 12.41 -41.96
CA GLU A 91 -18.72 13.06 -42.98
C GLU A 91 -18.62 14.60 -43.00
N LEU A 92 -18.14 15.25 -41.94
CA LEU A 92 -18.10 16.72 -41.85
C LEU A 92 -16.74 17.38 -42.15
N VAL A 93 -15.65 16.61 -42.33
CA VAL A 93 -14.29 17.18 -42.47
C VAL A 93 -13.80 17.26 -43.94
N SER A 94 -14.70 17.11 -44.91
CA SER A 94 -14.37 17.31 -46.35
C SER A 94 -14.52 18.76 -46.85
N SER A 95 -14.87 19.71 -45.99
CA SER A 95 -15.00 21.12 -46.39
C SER A 95 -14.29 22.06 -45.41
N SER A 96 -13.36 22.83 -45.96
CA SER A 96 -12.67 24.01 -45.42
C SER A 96 -11.59 23.80 -44.34
N VAL A 97 -10.35 24.02 -44.81
CA VAL A 97 -9.19 24.51 -44.06
C VAL A 97 -9.56 25.81 -43.32
N ASP A 98 -8.87 26.06 -42.20
CA ASP A 98 -8.93 27.26 -41.34
C ASP A 98 -10.00 27.28 -40.24
N LYS A 99 -9.61 26.78 -39.06
CA LYS A 99 -9.49 27.61 -37.84
C LYS A 99 -8.78 26.85 -36.73
N ARG A 100 -7.75 27.50 -36.22
CA ARG A 100 -6.98 27.11 -35.05
C ARG A 100 -7.85 27.15 -33.80
N GLU A 101 -7.51 26.23 -32.92
CA GLU A 101 -7.72 26.22 -31.47
C GLU A 101 -9.08 25.81 -30.92
N GLU A 102 -8.95 24.92 -29.93
CA GLU A 102 -9.93 24.43 -28.97
C GLU A 102 -11.02 23.50 -29.48
N ILE A 103 -10.82 22.20 -29.25
CA ILE A 103 -11.78 21.35 -28.52
C ILE A 103 -11.01 20.19 -27.86
N LEU A 104 -10.81 20.38 -26.55
CA LEU A 104 -10.98 19.44 -25.45
C LEU A 104 -10.25 18.08 -25.45
N LYS A 105 -9.17 18.10 -24.67
CA LYS A 105 -8.67 17.03 -23.78
C LYS A 105 -9.82 16.15 -23.24
N PHE A 106 -10.02 14.96 -23.81
CA PHE A 106 -10.73 13.88 -23.14
C PHE A 106 -9.69 12.98 -22.45
N ASN A 107 -9.41 13.30 -21.19
CA ASN A 107 -8.61 12.48 -20.29
C ASN A 107 -9.33 11.15 -20.07
N CYS A 108 -8.83 10.07 -20.66
CA CYS A 108 -9.15 8.75 -20.16
C CYS A 108 -8.35 8.54 -18.87
N ASN A 109 -8.98 8.85 -17.73
CA ASN A 109 -8.49 8.55 -16.38
C ASN A 109 -8.55 7.04 -16.11
N CYS A 110 -7.74 6.26 -16.83
CA CYS A 110 -7.27 4.97 -16.32
C CYS A 110 -6.03 5.28 -15.50
N THR A 111 -6.24 5.63 -14.23
CA THR A 111 -5.18 5.99 -13.29
C THR A 111 -4.08 4.93 -13.27
N ARG A 112 -2.96 5.29 -13.90
CA ARG A 112 -1.61 4.92 -13.51
C ARG A 112 -1.49 5.29 -12.03
N VAL A 113 -1.67 4.33 -11.12
CA VAL A 113 -1.26 4.52 -9.73
C VAL A 113 0.25 4.35 -9.72
N ASP A 114 0.93 5.47 -9.54
CA ASP A 114 2.38 5.57 -9.45
C ASP A 114 2.91 4.63 -8.37
N VAL A 115 3.84 3.75 -8.76
CA VAL A 115 4.77 3.12 -7.82
C VAL A 115 5.74 4.23 -7.41
N SER A 116 5.46 4.84 -6.26
CA SER A 116 6.35 5.74 -5.54
C SER A 116 7.76 5.15 -5.47
N HIS A 117 8.67 5.77 -6.23
CA HIS A 117 10.11 5.58 -6.10
C HIS A 117 10.53 6.07 -4.71
N SER A 118 10.82 5.13 -3.80
CA SER A 118 11.71 5.42 -2.69
C SER A 118 13.15 5.29 -3.20
N GLU A 119 13.79 6.42 -3.49
CA GLU A 119 15.24 6.48 -3.63
C GLU A 119 15.85 6.08 -2.28
N LYS A 120 16.36 4.85 -2.20
CA LYS A 120 17.33 4.46 -1.18
C LYS A 120 18.70 4.47 -1.84
N ALA A 121 19.53 5.36 -1.33
CA ALA A 121 20.93 5.51 -1.65
C ALA A 121 21.66 4.16 -1.70
N PHE A 122 22.35 3.92 -2.81
CA PHE A 122 23.50 3.02 -2.87
C PHE A 122 24.69 3.85 -3.35
N SER A 123 25.33 4.50 -2.38
CA SER A 123 26.71 4.98 -2.49
C SER A 123 27.59 3.96 -1.78
N SER A 124 28.78 3.74 -2.34
CA SER A 124 29.91 2.93 -1.86
C SER A 124 29.86 1.42 -2.11
N VAL A 125 30.35 0.99 -3.29
CA VAL A 125 31.41 -0.02 -3.40
C VAL A 125 32.26 0.30 -4.64
N SER A 126 33.45 0.88 -4.44
CA SER A 126 34.53 0.88 -5.43
C SER A 126 35.58 -0.12 -4.97
N PHE A 127 35.73 -1.18 -5.76
CA PHE A 127 36.75 -2.20 -5.63
C PHE A 127 37.74 -1.95 -6.77
N PHE A 128 38.88 -1.34 -6.45
CA PHE A 128 40.22 -1.57 -7.02
C PHE A 128 41.23 -0.67 -6.29
#